data_AF-A0A3M1MZ68-F1
#
_entry.id   AF-A0A3M1MZ68-F1
#
_cell.length_a   1.000
_cell.length_b   1.000
_cell.length_c   1.000
_cell.angle_alpha   90.00
_cell.angle_beta   90.00
_cell.angle_gamma   90.00
#
_symmetry.space_group_name_H-M   'P 1'
#
loop_
_entity.id
_entity.type
_entity.pdbx_description
1 polymer ?
#
loop_
_entity_poly.entity_id
_entity_poly.type
_entity_poly.pdbx_seq_one_letter_code
_entity_poly.pdbx_strand_id
1 'polypeptide(L)'
;MDRKELMQAFNNPTRMGTLATSDGAGKVNNAVFSALYMADEETVLMAIGNNRSFANLQKNPHAAFLFFQPAESPYDWQGARVY
;
A
#
# COMPACT_ATOMS: atom_id res chain seq x y z
N MET A 1 12.51 -11.26 1.18
CA MET A 1 12.56 -10.12 0.26
C MET A 1 13.42 -9.07 0.91
N ASP A 2 14.59 -8.80 0.35
CA ASP A 2 15.37 -7.64 0.78
C ASP A 2 14.68 -6.34 0.32
N ARG A 3 15.22 -5.17 0.70
CA ARG A 3 14.60 -3.88 0.38
C ARG A 3 14.60 -3.56 -1.12
N LYS A 4 15.59 -4.02 -1.88
CA LYS A 4 15.67 -3.80 -3.33
C LYS A 4 14.65 -4.67 -4.06
N GLU A 5 14.56 -5.94 -3.67
CA GLU A 5 13.53 -6.86 -4.16
C GLU A 5 12.13 -6.34 -3.80
N LEU A 6 11.95 -5.77 -2.61
CA LEU A 6 10.69 -5.16 -2.17
C LEU A 6 10.32 -3.98 -3.05
N MET A 7 11.24 -3.06 -3.29
CA MET A 7 11.01 -1.91 -4.15
C MET A 7 10.67 -2.34 -5.58
N GLN A 8 11.33 -3.37 -6.11
CA GLN A 8 11.03 -3.92 -7.44
C GLN A 8 9.63 -4.56 -7.49
N ALA A 9 9.26 -5.37 -6.50
CA ALA A 9 7.94 -5.99 -6.41
C ALA A 9 6.84 -4.94 -6.20
N PHE A 10 7.10 -3.94 -5.35
CA PHE A 10 6.20 -2.83 -5.10
C PHE A 10 6.04 -1.95 -6.33
N ASN A 11 7.06 -1.72 -7.15
CA ASN A 11 6.91 -0.86 -8.33
C ASN A 11 6.38 -1.61 -9.57
N ASN A 12 6.00 -2.88 -9.43
CA ASN A 12 5.35 -3.63 -10.51
C ASN A 12 4.00 -2.97 -10.88
N PRO A 13 3.76 -2.61 -12.15
CA PRO A 13 2.54 -1.93 -12.58
C PRO A 13 1.30 -2.83 -12.54
N THR A 14 1.47 -4.16 -12.47
CA THR A 14 0.39 -5.14 -12.44
C THR A 14 0.04 -5.61 -11.03
N ARG A 15 0.75 -5.13 -10.00
CA ARG A 15 0.39 -5.43 -8.61
C ARG A 15 -0.98 -4.85 -8.28
N MET A 16 -1.69 -5.52 -7.39
CA MET A 16 -2.87 -4.97 -6.73
C MET A 16 -2.53 -4.67 -5.28
N GLY A 17 -3.22 -3.69 -4.67
CA GLY A 17 -2.99 -3.39 -3.28
C GLY A 17 -4.09 -2.57 -2.62
N THR A 18 -4.08 -2.60 -1.30
CA THR A 18 -5.05 -1.93 -0.45
C THR A 18 -4.33 -1.10 0.61
N LEU A 19 -4.80 0.12 0.82
CA LEU A 19 -4.31 1.02 1.86
C LEU A 19 -5.27 0.98 3.06
N ALA A 20 -4.78 0.41 4.15
CA ALA A 20 -5.42 0.47 5.45
C ALA A 20 -5.05 1.77 6.16
N THR A 21 -6.06 2.45 6.69
CA THR A 21 -5.95 3.68 7.49
C THR A 21 -6.96 3.59 8.65
N SER A 22 -6.84 4.46 9.64
CA SER A 22 -7.90 4.66 10.64
C SER A 22 -8.07 6.14 10.96
N ASP A 23 -9.25 6.53 11.43
CA ASP A 23 -9.42 7.87 11.99
C ASP A 23 -8.73 7.98 13.37
N GLY A 24 -8.77 9.17 13.97
CA GLY A 24 -8.17 9.43 15.28
C GLY A 24 -8.81 8.67 16.45
N ALA A 25 -9.97 8.04 16.26
CA ALA A 25 -10.63 7.19 17.25
C ALA A 25 -10.35 5.69 17.00
N GLY A 26 -9.55 5.35 15.99
CA GLY A 26 -9.23 3.97 15.64
C GLY A 26 -10.27 3.29 14.75
N LYS A 27 -11.24 4.02 14.18
CA LYS A 27 -12.20 3.44 13.23
C LYS A 27 -11.49 3.13 11.91
N VAL A 28 -11.40 1.84 11.60
CA VAL A 28 -10.65 1.34 10.44
C VAL A 28 -11.33 1.68 9.11
N ASN A 29 -10.49 1.87 8.09
CA ASN A 29 -10.87 2.09 6.70
C ASN A 29 -9.87 1.37 5.79
N ASN A 30 -10.36 0.73 4.73
CA ASN A 30 -9.52 0.07 3.74
C ASN A 30 -10.04 0.34 2.33
N ALA A 31 -9.16 0.64 1.38
CA ALA A 31 -9.51 0.92 0.00
C ALA A 31 -8.42 0.46 -0.97
N VAL A 32 -8.82 0.10 -2.18
CA VAL A 32 -7.88 -0.26 -3.26
C VAL A 32 -7.18 0.99 -3.78
N PHE A 33 -5.86 0.94 -3.92
CA PHE A 33 -5.08 2.01 -4.53
C PHE A 33 -3.98 1.43 -5.42
N SER A 34 -3.77 2.08 -6.58
CA SER A 34 -2.71 1.75 -7.54
C SER A 34 -1.68 2.86 -7.72
N ALA A 35 -2.03 4.11 -7.38
CA ALA A 35 -1.18 5.29 -7.55
C ALA A 35 -0.16 5.47 -6.41
N LEU A 36 0.63 4.42 -6.15
CA LEU A 36 1.74 4.43 -5.20
C LEU A 36 3.03 4.04 -5.93
N TYR A 37 4.16 4.60 -5.50
CA TYR A 37 5.48 4.32 -6.04
C TYR A 37 6.53 4.44 -4.94
N MET A 38 7.40 3.44 -4.80
CA MET A 38 8.59 3.56 -3.96
C MET A 38 9.67 4.33 -4.71
N ALA A 39 10.01 5.53 -4.24
CA ALA A 39 11.05 6.38 -4.83
C ALA A 39 12.46 5.95 -4.43
N ASP A 40 12.57 5.33 -3.25
CA ASP A 40 13.74 4.68 -2.72
C ASP A 40 13.31 3.54 -1.78
N GLU A 41 14.27 2.89 -1.13
CA GLU A 41 14.04 1.72 -0.27
C GLU A 41 13.28 2.04 1.04
N GLU A 42 13.01 3.32 1.33
CA GLU A 42 12.36 3.78 2.57
C GLU A 42 11.17 4.73 2.33
N THR A 43 10.98 5.21 1.11
CA THR A 43 10.00 6.28 0.80
C THR A 43 8.98 5.84 -0.24
N VAL A 44 7.69 5.87 0.14
CA VAL A 44 6.55 5.70 -0.77
C VAL A 44 5.93 7.05 -1.10
N LEU A 45 5.81 7.35 -2.38
CA LEU A 45 5.02 8.45 -2.91
C LEU A 45 3.62 7.94 -3.28
N MET A 46 2.59 8.71 -2.95
CA MET A 46 1.21 8.37 -3.26
C MET A 46 0.47 9.59 -3.79
N ALA A 47 -0.23 9.41 -4.92
CA ALA A 47 -1.23 10.37 -5.36
C ALA A 47 -2.59 9.98 -4.76
N ILE A 48 -3.22 10.92 -4.04
CA ILE A 48 -4.49 10.68 -3.37
C ILE A 48 -5.43 11.87 -3.55
N GLY A 49 -6.69 11.59 -3.89
CA GLY A 49 -7.74 12.60 -3.96
C GLY A 49 -8.31 12.95 -2.59
N ASN A 50 -9.26 13.89 -2.56
CA ASN A 50 -9.99 14.22 -1.34
C ASN A 50 -10.99 13.11 -0.97
N ASN A 51 -10.53 12.11 -0.21
CA ASN A 51 -11.31 10.93 0.16
C ASN A 51 -11.14 10.58 1.66
N ARG A 52 -11.84 9.54 2.11
CA ARG A 52 -11.80 9.10 3.51
C ARG A 52 -10.39 8.69 3.96
N SER A 53 -9.61 8.01 3.12
CA SER A 53 -8.24 7.63 3.47
C SER A 53 -7.35 8.86 3.65
N PHE A 54 -7.49 9.89 2.78
CA PHE A 54 -6.79 11.16 2.94
C PHE A 54 -7.19 11.89 4.21
N ALA A 55 -8.49 12.00 4.48
CA ALA A 55 -9.01 12.61 5.71
C ALA A 55 -8.57 11.88 6.99
N ASN A 56 -8.41 10.55 6.92
CA ASN A 56 -7.85 9.75 8.00
C ASN A 56 -6.36 10.06 8.21
N LEU A 57 -5.56 10.05 7.14
CA LEU A 57 -4.12 10.32 7.19
C LEU A 57 -3.79 11.71 7.76
N GLN A 58 -4.66 12.70 7.53
CA GLN A 58 -4.52 14.04 8.13
C GLN A 58 -4.67 14.05 9.67
N LYS A 59 -5.36 13.06 10.24
CA LYS A 59 -5.62 12.96 11.69
C LYS A 59 -4.77 11.88 12.36
N ASN A 60 -4.43 10.83 11.62
CA ASN A 60 -3.62 9.71 12.07
C ASN A 60 -2.65 9.33 10.92
N PRO A 61 -1.34 9.62 11.05
CA PRO A 61 -0.38 9.40 9.97
C PRO A 61 -0.01 7.92 9.77
N HIS A 62 -0.52 7.00 10.60
CA HIS A 62 -0.24 5.57 10.45
C HIS A 62 -1.10 4.93 9.37
N ALA A 63 -0.46 4.13 8.53
CA ALA A 63 -1.12 3.34 7.49
C ALA A 63 -0.40 2.00 7.28
N ALA A 64 -1.06 1.10 6.56
CA ALA A 64 -0.42 -0.09 6.02
C ALA A 64 -0.86 -0.29 4.58
N PHE A 65 0.08 -0.52 3.67
CA PHE A 65 -0.21 -0.93 2.31
C PHE A 65 0.11 -2.41 2.15
N LEU A 66 -0.93 -3.22 1.94
CA LEU A 66 -0.79 -4.61 1.54
C LEU A 66 -0.88 -4.67 0.02
N PHE A 67 0.14 -5.20 -0.64
CA PHE A 67 0.09 -5.48 -2.07
C PHE A 67 0.39 -6.95 -2.36
N PHE A 68 -0.10 -7.40 -3.50
CA PHE A 68 0.14 -8.73 -4.02
C PHE A 68 0.15 -8.72 -5.55
N GLN A 69 0.88 -9.68 -6.09
CA GLN A 69 0.98 -9.97 -7.50
C GLN A 69 0.22 -11.28 -7.75
N PRO A 70 -0.87 -11.26 -8.53
CA PRO A 70 -1.56 -12.48 -8.93
C PRO A 70 -0.64 -13.40 -9.73
N ALA A 71 -0.74 -14.69 -9.43
CA ALA A 71 -0.18 -15.78 -10.21
C ALA A 71 -1.30 -16.77 -10.60
N GLU A 72 -0.95 -17.77 -11.40
CA GLU A 72 -1.89 -18.79 -11.89
C GLU A 72 -2.60 -19.54 -10.76
N SER A 73 -1.89 -19.82 -9.67
CA SER A 73 -2.42 -20.43 -8.45
C SER A 73 -2.35 -19.45 -7.28
N PRO A 74 -3.38 -19.38 -6.40
CA PRO A 74 -3.35 -18.57 -5.19
C PRO A 74 -2.16 -18.85 -4.25
N TYR A 75 -1.63 -20.08 -4.27
CA TYR A 75 -0.47 -20.46 -3.46
C TYR A 75 0.85 -19.84 -3.95
N ASP A 76 0.88 -19.40 -5.21
CA ASP A 76 2.05 -18.77 -5.84
C ASP A 76 1.98 -17.24 -5.80
N TRP A 77 0.91 -16.68 -5.21
CA TRP A 77 0.79 -15.23 -5.07
C TRP A 77 1.89 -14.69 -4.16
N GLN A 78 2.56 -13.65 -4.62
CA GLN A 78 3.61 -12.98 -3.86
C GLN A 78 3.18 -11.58 -3.50
N GLY A 79 3.60 -11.10 -2.33
CA GLY A 79 3.21 -9.78 -1.85
C GLY A 79 3.96 -9.40 -0.59
N ALA A 80 3.79 -8.16 -0.18
CA ALA A 80 4.36 -7.67 1.06
C ALA A 80 3.44 -6.64 1.72
N ARG A 81 3.74 -6.37 2.99
CA ARG A 81 3.12 -5.32 3.80
C ARG A 81 4.15 -4.21 3.98
N VAL A 82 3.78 -3.01 3.60
CA VAL A 82 4.55 -1.78 3.85
C VAL A 82 3.81 -0.99 4.90
N TYR A 83 4.54 -0.47 5.89
CA TYR A 83 4.00 0.27 7.03
C TYR A 83 4.66 1.65 7.09
#